data_AF-A0A833CB77-F1
#
_entry.id   AF-A0A833CB77-F1
#
_cell.length_a   1.000
_cell.length_b   1.000
_cell.length_c   1.000
_cell.angle_alpha   90.00
_cell.angle_beta   90.00
_cell.angle_gamma   90.00
#
_symmetry.space_group_name_H-M   'P 1'
#
loop_
_entity.id
_entity.type
_entity.pdbx_description
1 polymer ?
#
loop_
_entity_poly.entity_id
_entity_poly.type
_entity_poly.pdbx_seq_one_letter_code
_entity_poly.pdbx_strand_id
1 'polypeptide(L)'
;MSNLFDAQTKDVIESRMAQTLHTITEKEQSTMEGTFARDLIDANAVEFESSYAEMAMLRDAAFAETSWGDYLTLRAAEFGVDRKKAVKAKGEVTVTGMAGAYIIRSSLFQTKDGQRFYTLESATIPADAAEVTIPVEAADAGASGNVAEGTITEIPYSIPNISAVVNHKKCTDGADEETDDALLARLLFRVRQPITSGNANHYRDWAMSVDGVGNCKVIPLWQGNGTVKVIIVTAENESASAELIQEVYDYIESQRPIGATVTVVSPAPLSIDLTADVYGTASPDAVKAAMTAYLKQTGFTLSYVSLAQMGKLLLSISGITDYKDLKLNGKAANVELTNEQIPVAGKVVLNLVSQ
;
A
#
# COMPACT_ATOMS: atom_id res chain seq x y z
N MET A 1 -1.93 40.01 10.22
CA MET A 1 -1.63 39.49 8.87
C MET A 1 -1.84 37.98 8.71
N SER A 2 -2.18 37.22 9.76
CA SER A 2 -2.26 35.73 9.69
C SER A 2 -3.35 35.17 8.79
N ASN A 3 -4.41 35.94 8.49
CA ASN A 3 -5.61 35.44 7.80
C ASN A 3 -5.78 36.00 6.39
N LEU A 4 -4.69 36.47 5.77
CA LEU A 4 -4.76 37.19 4.49
C LEU A 4 -5.29 36.32 3.34
N PHE A 5 -4.97 35.02 3.37
CA PHE A 5 -5.33 34.05 2.35
C PHE A 5 -6.37 33.05 2.84
N ASP A 6 -7.07 33.33 3.94
CA ASP A 6 -8.16 32.47 4.40
C ASP A 6 -9.38 32.68 3.51
N ALA A 7 -10.14 31.61 3.31
CA ALA A 7 -11.45 31.68 2.67
C ALA A 7 -12.37 32.61 3.46
N GLN A 8 -13.13 33.45 2.75
CA GLN A 8 -14.03 34.42 3.35
C GLN A 8 -15.40 34.26 2.72
N THR A 9 -16.45 34.32 3.54
CA THR A 9 -17.81 34.18 3.06
C THR A 9 -18.25 35.43 2.30
N LYS A 10 -19.18 35.23 1.35
CA LYS A 10 -19.86 36.30 0.62
C LYS A 10 -20.25 37.47 1.52
N ASP A 11 -20.97 37.21 2.62
CA ASP A 11 -21.48 38.24 3.54
C ASP A 11 -20.39 39.14 4.14
N VAL A 12 -19.23 38.55 4.47
CA VAL A 12 -18.08 39.29 5.02
C VAL A 12 -17.45 40.17 3.94
N ILE A 13 -17.36 39.67 2.71
CA ILE A 13 -16.85 40.41 1.57
C ILE A 13 -17.79 41.56 1.22
N GLU A 14 -19.09 41.31 1.13
CA GLU A 14 -20.12 42.30 0.85
C GLU A 14 -20.09 43.45 1.87
N SER A 15 -20.05 43.13 3.16
CA SER A 15 -20.00 44.12 4.24
C SER A 15 -18.78 45.04 4.10
N ARG A 16 -17.63 44.47 3.76
CA ARG A 16 -16.38 45.21 3.53
C ARG A 16 -16.43 46.04 2.24
N MET A 17 -17.05 45.53 1.18
CA MET A 17 -17.23 46.27 -0.08
C MET A 17 -18.18 47.45 0.10
N ALA A 18 -19.29 47.27 0.81
CA ALA A 18 -20.22 48.33 1.17
C ALA A 18 -19.53 49.42 2.00
N GLN A 19 -18.74 49.03 2.99
CA GLN A 19 -17.94 49.96 3.79
C GLN A 19 -16.91 50.73 2.93
N THR A 20 -16.22 50.03 2.03
CA THR A 20 -15.24 50.65 1.13
C THR A 20 -15.90 51.67 0.20
N LEU A 21 -17.07 51.32 -0.35
CA LEU A 21 -17.83 52.22 -1.23
C LEU A 21 -18.36 53.43 -0.47
N HIS A 22 -18.80 53.26 0.79
CA HIS A 22 -19.16 54.37 1.67
C HIS A 22 -17.98 55.32 1.90
N THR A 23 -16.79 54.78 2.21
CA THR A 23 -15.57 55.57 2.40
C THR A 23 -15.15 56.34 1.14
N ILE A 24 -15.33 55.76 -0.04
CA ILE A 24 -14.96 56.41 -1.31
C ILE A 24 -15.98 57.49 -1.71
N THR A 25 -17.27 57.25 -1.48
CA THR A 25 -18.35 58.10 -2.01
C THR A 25 -18.93 59.07 -0.98
N GLU A 26 -18.60 58.90 0.30
CA GLU A 26 -19.20 59.59 1.46
C GLU A 26 -20.74 59.49 1.49
N LYS A 27 -21.31 58.48 0.83
CA LYS A 27 -22.75 58.25 0.74
C LYS A 27 -23.13 56.91 1.35
N GLU A 28 -24.24 56.88 2.06
CA GLU A 28 -24.86 55.61 2.47
C GLU A 28 -25.43 54.93 1.22
N GLN A 29 -25.03 53.67 1.02
CA GLN A 29 -25.50 52.85 -0.08
C GLN A 29 -26.69 52.02 0.39
N SER A 30 -27.64 51.75 -0.51
CA SER A 30 -28.77 50.91 -0.16
C SER A 30 -28.30 49.47 0.09
N THR A 31 -28.63 48.95 1.27
CA THR A 31 -28.36 47.57 1.68
C THR A 31 -29.54 46.63 1.37
N MET A 32 -30.58 47.15 0.71
CA MET A 32 -31.75 46.36 0.31
C MET A 32 -31.43 45.53 -0.93
N GLU A 33 -31.78 44.24 -0.86
CA GLU A 33 -31.67 43.30 -1.98
C GLU A 33 -32.49 43.78 -3.19
N GLY A 34 -31.96 43.58 -4.40
CA GLY A 34 -32.59 44.00 -5.65
C GLY A 34 -32.39 45.48 -6.01
N THR A 35 -31.59 46.22 -5.25
CA THR A 35 -31.15 47.55 -5.65
C THR A 35 -29.89 47.46 -6.50
N PHE A 36 -29.74 48.36 -7.48
CA PHE A 36 -28.60 48.36 -8.40
C PHE A 36 -27.23 48.34 -7.68
N ALA A 37 -27.10 49.10 -6.58
CA ALA A 37 -25.88 49.13 -5.78
C ALA A 37 -25.60 47.80 -5.07
N ARG A 38 -26.63 47.17 -4.50
CA ARG A 38 -26.53 45.88 -3.83
C ARG A 38 -26.22 44.76 -4.81
N ASP A 39 -26.92 44.70 -5.93
CA ASP A 39 -26.73 43.66 -6.96
C ASP A 39 -25.29 43.70 -7.53
N LEU A 40 -24.73 44.90 -7.71
CA LEU A 40 -23.34 45.06 -8.14
C LEU A 40 -22.33 44.56 -7.08
N ILE A 41 -22.57 44.85 -5.80
CA ILE A 41 -21.72 44.36 -4.71
C ILE A 41 -21.80 42.84 -4.62
N ASP A 42 -23.00 42.27 -4.69
CA ASP A 42 -23.22 40.84 -4.54
C ASP A 42 -22.58 40.03 -5.68
N ALA A 43 -22.72 40.49 -6.92
CA ALA A 43 -22.08 39.84 -8.06
C ALA A 43 -20.55 39.79 -7.92
N ASN A 44 -19.92 40.91 -7.49
CA ASN A 44 -18.48 40.93 -7.26
C ASN A 44 -18.08 40.12 -6.01
N ALA A 45 -18.90 40.12 -4.96
CA ALA A 45 -18.60 39.39 -3.73
C ALA A 45 -18.58 37.88 -3.94
N VAL A 46 -19.44 37.34 -4.80
CA VAL A 46 -19.41 35.92 -5.20
C VAL A 46 -18.09 35.58 -5.92
N GLU A 47 -17.68 36.39 -6.90
CA GLU A 47 -16.40 36.17 -7.62
C GLU A 47 -15.19 36.28 -6.67
N PHE A 48 -15.23 37.22 -5.72
CA PHE A 48 -14.18 37.35 -4.72
C PHE A 48 -14.18 36.19 -3.71
N GLU A 49 -15.35 35.67 -3.30
CA GLU A 49 -15.44 34.49 -2.45
C GLU A 49 -14.74 33.29 -3.10
N SER A 50 -15.01 33.03 -4.38
CA SER A 50 -14.30 32.02 -5.16
C SER A 50 -12.79 32.30 -5.21
N SER A 51 -12.39 33.55 -5.48
CA SER A 51 -10.97 33.94 -5.52
C SER A 51 -10.25 33.72 -4.17
N TYR A 52 -10.91 34.01 -3.04
CA TYR A 52 -10.34 33.77 -1.70
C TYR A 52 -10.24 32.28 -1.39
N ALA A 53 -11.22 31.48 -1.83
CA ALA A 53 -11.14 30.02 -1.71
C ALA A 53 -9.98 29.44 -2.53
N GLU A 54 -9.78 29.91 -3.76
CA GLU A 54 -8.64 29.51 -4.61
C GLU A 54 -7.29 29.94 -4.01
N MET A 55 -7.19 31.15 -3.46
CA MET A 55 -5.98 31.61 -2.76
C MET A 55 -5.68 30.78 -1.51
N ALA A 56 -6.71 30.35 -0.76
CA ALA A 56 -6.55 29.44 0.37
C ALA A 56 -6.00 28.09 -0.09
N MET A 57 -6.54 27.53 -1.18
CA MET A 57 -6.02 26.31 -1.79
C MET A 57 -4.58 26.47 -2.27
N LEU A 58 -4.22 27.60 -2.88
CA LEU A 58 -2.85 27.88 -3.31
C LEU A 58 -1.87 27.95 -2.13
N ARG A 59 -2.29 28.57 -1.02
CA ARG A 59 -1.52 28.57 0.23
C ARG A 59 -1.29 27.15 0.73
N ASP A 60 -2.33 26.32 0.74
CA ASP A 60 -2.25 24.95 1.24
C ASP A 60 -1.39 24.07 0.32
N ALA A 61 -1.51 24.23 -0.99
CA ALA A 61 -0.65 23.56 -1.97
C ALA A 61 0.83 23.97 -1.87
N ALA A 62 1.11 25.17 -1.34
CA ALA A 62 2.48 25.68 -1.24
C ALA A 62 3.34 24.94 -0.20
N PHE A 63 2.76 24.31 0.81
CA PHE A 63 3.51 23.59 1.85
C PHE A 63 3.26 22.09 1.75
N ALA A 64 4.33 21.28 1.80
CA ALA A 64 4.21 19.83 1.67
C ALA A 64 3.24 19.20 2.68
N GLU A 65 3.18 19.71 3.92
CA GLU A 65 2.29 19.16 4.97
C GLU A 65 0.79 19.36 4.67
N THR A 66 0.44 20.34 3.85
CA THR A 66 -0.95 20.68 3.52
C THR A 66 -1.28 20.45 2.03
N SER A 67 -0.28 20.11 1.22
CA SER A 67 -0.42 19.87 -0.21
C SER A 67 -0.96 18.46 -0.49
N TRP A 68 -1.49 18.24 -1.68
CA TRP A 68 -2.12 16.99 -2.10
C TRP A 68 -1.84 16.68 -3.57
N GLY A 69 -2.04 15.42 -3.97
CA GLY A 69 -1.98 14.96 -5.35
C GLY A 69 -0.72 15.40 -6.10
N ASP A 70 -0.90 16.01 -7.28
CA ASP A 70 0.18 16.46 -8.15
C ASP A 70 1.05 17.54 -7.50
N TYR A 71 0.46 18.44 -6.70
CA TYR A 71 1.21 19.48 -6.01
C TYR A 71 2.18 18.89 -5.00
N LEU A 72 1.73 17.92 -4.20
CA LEU A 72 2.60 17.19 -3.27
C LEU A 72 3.66 16.39 -4.02
N THR A 73 3.31 15.79 -5.16
CA THR A 73 4.24 15.05 -6.02
C THR A 73 5.38 15.95 -6.52
N LEU A 74 5.04 17.13 -7.03
CA LEU A 74 6.05 18.11 -7.46
C LEU A 74 6.89 18.61 -6.28
N ARG A 75 6.28 18.88 -5.13
CA ARG A 75 7.01 19.26 -3.91
C ARG A 75 7.98 18.18 -3.44
N ALA A 76 7.60 16.91 -3.51
CA ALA A 76 8.48 15.81 -3.13
C ALA A 76 9.64 15.66 -4.13
N ALA A 77 9.37 15.83 -5.43
CA ALA A 77 10.37 15.77 -6.49
C ALA A 77 11.46 16.86 -6.36
N GLU A 78 11.13 18.05 -5.82
CA GLU A 78 12.12 19.10 -5.50
C GLU A 78 13.23 18.61 -4.55
N PHE A 79 12.93 17.62 -3.71
CA PHE A 79 13.88 16.99 -2.77
C PHE A 79 14.43 15.64 -3.27
N GLY A 80 14.15 15.28 -4.52
CA GLY A 80 14.55 14.00 -5.13
C GLY A 80 13.75 12.80 -4.62
N VAL A 81 12.52 13.02 -4.15
CA VAL A 81 11.60 11.96 -3.74
C VAL A 81 10.48 11.85 -4.77
N ASP A 82 10.58 10.87 -5.67
CA ASP A 82 9.55 10.61 -6.68
C ASP A 82 8.45 9.70 -6.13
N ARG A 83 7.18 10.00 -6.44
CA ARG A 83 6.04 9.17 -6.06
C ARG A 83 6.16 7.79 -6.70
N LYS A 84 5.97 6.74 -5.90
CA LYS A 84 5.99 5.38 -6.42
C LYS A 84 4.80 5.12 -7.31
N LYS A 85 5.04 4.45 -8.43
CA LYS A 85 3.99 4.08 -9.37
C LYS A 85 3.33 2.78 -8.94
N ALA A 86 2.10 2.58 -9.43
CA ALA A 86 1.45 1.29 -9.31
C ALA A 86 2.27 0.20 -10.05
N VAL A 87 2.43 -0.95 -9.40
CA VAL A 87 3.17 -2.12 -9.92
C VAL A 87 2.19 -3.23 -10.25
N LYS A 88 2.44 -3.94 -11.35
CA LYS A 88 1.63 -5.09 -11.77
C LYS A 88 2.06 -6.34 -11.02
N ALA A 89 1.09 -7.10 -10.54
CA ALA A 89 1.35 -8.40 -9.94
C ALA A 89 1.92 -9.37 -10.96
N LYS A 90 2.89 -10.16 -10.52
CA LYS A 90 3.54 -11.20 -11.32
C LYS A 90 3.28 -12.57 -10.69
N GLY A 91 3.28 -13.61 -11.52
CA GLY A 91 3.15 -14.98 -11.07
C GLY A 91 3.35 -15.95 -12.22
N GLU A 92 2.91 -17.18 -12.01
CA GLU A 92 3.03 -18.26 -12.99
C GLU A 92 1.71 -18.99 -13.09
N VAL A 93 1.34 -19.42 -14.30
CA VAL A 93 0.19 -20.29 -14.54
C VAL A 93 0.66 -21.58 -15.18
N THR A 94 0.08 -22.69 -14.75
CA THR A 94 0.21 -23.99 -15.41
C THR A 94 -0.96 -24.17 -16.35
N VAL A 95 -0.66 -24.37 -17.62
CA VAL A 95 -1.63 -24.53 -18.69
C VAL A 95 -1.65 -25.99 -19.11
N THR A 96 -2.83 -26.62 -19.05
CA THR A 96 -3.03 -28.02 -19.42
C THR A 96 -3.63 -28.13 -20.82
N GLY A 97 -3.12 -29.05 -21.64
CA GLY A 97 -3.54 -29.20 -23.03
C GLY A 97 -2.94 -30.40 -23.73
N MET A 98 -3.05 -30.43 -25.06
CA MET A 98 -2.46 -31.47 -25.90
C MET A 98 -0.98 -31.17 -26.15
N ALA A 99 -0.15 -32.23 -26.20
CA ALA A 99 1.24 -32.13 -26.60
C ALA A 99 1.41 -31.35 -27.93
N GLY A 100 2.34 -30.40 -27.95
CA GLY A 100 2.55 -29.51 -29.10
C GLY A 100 1.61 -28.30 -29.17
N ALA A 101 0.72 -28.10 -28.19
CA ALA A 101 -0.05 -26.86 -28.09
C ALA A 101 0.87 -25.67 -27.88
N TYR A 102 0.67 -24.61 -28.68
CA TYR A 102 1.50 -23.40 -28.68
C TYR A 102 0.73 -22.24 -28.02
N ILE A 103 1.29 -21.73 -26.93
CA ILE A 103 0.81 -20.54 -26.22
C ILE A 103 1.64 -19.36 -26.70
N ILE A 104 0.99 -18.38 -27.30
CA ILE A 104 1.66 -17.16 -27.78
C ILE A 104 1.89 -16.23 -26.58
N ARG A 105 3.00 -15.49 -26.58
CA ARG A 105 3.19 -14.35 -25.69
C ARG A 105 1.98 -13.41 -25.75
N SER A 106 1.61 -12.84 -24.61
CA SER A 106 0.43 -11.99 -24.45
C SER A 106 -0.91 -12.71 -24.66
N SER A 107 -0.95 -14.02 -24.45
CA SER A 107 -2.20 -14.76 -24.29
C SER A 107 -2.88 -14.36 -22.97
N LEU A 108 -4.21 -14.29 -22.97
CA LEU A 108 -5.01 -13.80 -21.84
C LEU A 108 -5.58 -14.96 -21.00
N PHE A 109 -5.36 -14.90 -19.69
CA PHE A 109 -6.01 -15.73 -18.67
C PHE A 109 -6.74 -14.83 -17.67
N GLN A 110 -7.72 -15.38 -16.96
CA GLN A 110 -8.56 -14.58 -16.06
C GLN A 110 -8.96 -15.35 -14.80
N THR A 111 -9.25 -14.61 -13.73
CA THR A 111 -9.99 -15.14 -12.57
C THR A 111 -11.50 -15.11 -12.85
N LYS A 112 -12.27 -15.85 -12.05
CA LYS A 112 -13.74 -15.80 -12.11
C LYS A 112 -14.32 -14.42 -11.88
N ASP A 113 -13.64 -13.61 -11.06
CA ASP A 113 -14.05 -12.24 -10.72
C ASP A 113 -13.65 -11.22 -11.79
N GLY A 114 -12.96 -11.66 -12.84
CA GLY A 114 -12.66 -10.83 -14.00
C GLY A 114 -11.26 -10.21 -14.02
N GLN A 115 -10.37 -10.53 -13.07
CA GLN A 115 -8.99 -10.03 -13.06
C GLN A 115 -8.18 -10.70 -14.18
N ARG A 116 -7.52 -9.88 -15.01
CA ARG A 116 -6.88 -10.32 -16.27
C ARG A 116 -5.37 -10.45 -16.11
N PHE A 117 -4.79 -11.47 -16.74
CA PHE A 117 -3.35 -11.77 -16.73
C PHE A 117 -2.86 -12.12 -18.14
N TYR A 118 -1.70 -11.59 -18.53
CA TYR A 118 -1.07 -11.84 -19.82
C TYR A 118 0.21 -12.65 -19.67
N THR A 119 0.43 -13.61 -20.57
CA THR A 119 1.70 -14.36 -20.62
C THR A 119 2.87 -13.44 -21.04
N LEU A 120 3.99 -13.56 -20.32
CA LEU A 120 5.19 -12.75 -20.60
C LEU A 120 6.05 -13.32 -21.73
N GLU A 121 5.93 -14.62 -21.99
CA GLU A 121 6.64 -15.34 -23.04
C GLU A 121 5.74 -16.34 -23.76
N SER A 122 6.23 -16.86 -24.88
CA SER A 122 5.56 -17.95 -25.61
C SER A 122 6.07 -19.28 -25.09
N ALA A 123 5.20 -20.28 -24.98
CA ALA A 123 5.58 -21.62 -24.55
C ALA A 123 4.87 -22.69 -25.37
N THR A 124 5.48 -23.86 -25.48
CA THR A 124 4.85 -25.03 -26.12
C THR A 124 4.74 -26.14 -25.09
N ILE A 125 3.61 -26.83 -25.04
CA ILE A 125 3.47 -28.03 -24.21
C ILE A 125 4.42 -29.12 -24.76
N PRO A 126 5.40 -29.61 -23.96
CA PRO A 126 6.33 -30.64 -24.39
C PRO A 126 5.64 -31.91 -24.92
N ALA A 127 6.30 -32.64 -25.81
CA ALA A 127 5.73 -33.83 -26.44
C ALA A 127 5.41 -34.96 -25.43
N ASP A 128 6.10 -34.96 -24.30
CA ASP A 128 6.03 -35.91 -23.19
C ASP A 128 5.28 -35.37 -21.96
N ALA A 129 4.67 -34.19 -22.06
CA ALA A 129 3.92 -33.56 -20.98
C ALA A 129 2.49 -33.22 -21.42
N ALA A 130 1.60 -33.07 -20.42
CA ALA A 130 0.23 -32.59 -20.62
C ALA A 130 0.06 -31.12 -20.20
N GLU A 131 1.11 -30.51 -19.68
CA GLU A 131 1.06 -29.16 -19.13
C GLU A 131 2.39 -28.41 -19.31
N VAL A 132 2.33 -27.09 -19.22
CA VAL A 132 3.49 -26.20 -19.22
C VAL A 132 3.24 -25.02 -18.28
N THR A 133 4.26 -24.64 -17.52
CA THR A 133 4.22 -23.44 -16.66
C THR A 133 4.75 -22.24 -17.42
N ILE A 134 4.03 -21.13 -17.36
CA ILE A 134 4.35 -19.88 -18.08
C ILE A 134 4.24 -18.70 -17.11
N PRO A 135 5.22 -17.79 -17.09
CA PRO A 135 5.13 -16.57 -16.30
C PRO A 135 4.05 -15.63 -16.87
N VAL A 136 3.30 -15.02 -15.97
CA VAL A 136 2.21 -14.09 -16.27
C VAL A 136 2.34 -12.80 -15.48
N GLU A 137 1.77 -11.73 -16.03
CA GLU A 137 1.66 -10.42 -15.39
C GLU A 137 0.21 -9.93 -15.45
N ALA A 138 -0.25 -9.27 -14.39
CA ALA A 138 -1.56 -8.64 -14.35
C ALA A 138 -1.72 -7.59 -15.47
N ALA A 139 -2.93 -7.49 -16.03
CA ALA A 139 -3.24 -6.47 -17.03
C ALA A 139 -3.16 -5.06 -16.43
N ASP A 140 -3.83 -4.89 -15.30
CA ASP A 140 -3.89 -3.64 -14.53
C ASP A 140 -2.84 -3.67 -13.41
N ALA A 141 -2.22 -2.51 -13.15
CA ALA A 141 -1.33 -2.35 -12.02
C ALA A 141 -2.14 -2.15 -10.73
N GLY A 142 -1.59 -2.56 -9.59
CA GLY A 142 -2.25 -2.44 -8.29
C GLY A 142 -2.23 -3.74 -7.48
N ALA A 143 -2.60 -3.60 -6.21
CA ALA A 143 -2.70 -4.71 -5.27
C ALA A 143 -3.83 -5.69 -5.61
N SER A 144 -4.82 -5.27 -6.42
CA SER A 144 -5.91 -6.12 -6.93
C SER A 144 -5.41 -7.30 -7.78
N GLY A 145 -4.22 -7.18 -8.37
CA GLY A 145 -3.57 -8.27 -9.11
C GLY A 145 -3.00 -9.39 -8.23
N ASN A 146 -2.89 -9.18 -6.91
CA ASN A 146 -2.36 -10.17 -5.97
C ASN A 146 -3.39 -11.25 -5.66
N VAL A 147 -3.53 -12.21 -6.56
CA VAL A 147 -4.53 -13.27 -6.46
C VAL A 147 -3.97 -14.53 -5.78
N ALA A 148 -4.80 -15.21 -4.99
CA ALA A 148 -4.42 -16.44 -4.30
C ALA A 148 -4.15 -17.60 -5.27
N GLU A 149 -3.52 -18.67 -4.80
CA GLU A 149 -3.39 -19.91 -5.58
C GLU A 149 -4.77 -20.45 -6.01
N GLY A 150 -4.83 -21.04 -7.21
CA GLY A 150 -6.04 -21.67 -7.75
C GLY A 150 -7.14 -20.69 -8.20
N THR A 151 -6.85 -19.41 -8.33
CA THR A 151 -7.85 -18.38 -8.70
C THR A 151 -7.89 -18.09 -10.20
N ILE A 152 -6.75 -18.14 -10.89
CA ILE A 152 -6.66 -17.96 -12.34
C ILE A 152 -7.07 -19.26 -13.00
N THR A 153 -8.33 -19.34 -13.43
CA THR A 153 -8.96 -20.59 -13.90
C THR A 153 -9.69 -20.45 -15.23
N GLU A 154 -9.91 -19.21 -15.69
CA GLU A 154 -10.70 -18.93 -16.89
C GLU A 154 -9.80 -18.62 -18.08
N ILE A 155 -10.23 -19.11 -19.26
CA ILE A 155 -9.59 -18.86 -20.56
C ILE A 155 -10.60 -18.09 -21.43
N PRO A 156 -10.60 -16.74 -21.40
CA PRO A 156 -11.64 -15.95 -22.07
C PRO A 156 -11.64 -16.09 -23.59
N TYR A 157 -10.47 -16.33 -24.18
CA TYR A 157 -10.29 -16.56 -25.61
C TYR A 157 -9.77 -17.97 -25.82
N SER A 158 -10.52 -18.78 -26.57
CA SER A 158 -10.13 -20.16 -26.84
C SER A 158 -8.76 -20.22 -27.52
N ILE A 159 -7.83 -20.92 -26.89
CA ILE A 159 -6.51 -21.21 -27.45
C ILE A 159 -6.55 -22.68 -27.92
N PRO A 160 -6.22 -22.97 -29.20
CA PRO A 160 -6.27 -24.33 -29.72
C PRO A 160 -5.47 -25.32 -28.86
N ASN A 161 -6.05 -26.50 -28.63
CA ASN A 161 -5.43 -27.60 -27.90
C ASN A 161 -5.16 -27.33 -26.41
N ILE A 162 -5.79 -26.32 -25.80
CA ILE A 162 -5.71 -26.04 -24.36
C ILE A 162 -7.05 -26.35 -23.70
N SER A 163 -7.01 -27.02 -22.55
CA SER A 163 -8.20 -27.48 -21.82
C SER A 163 -8.40 -26.77 -20.48
N ALA A 164 -7.33 -26.36 -19.80
CA ALA A 164 -7.42 -25.71 -18.49
C ALA A 164 -6.21 -24.82 -18.21
N VAL A 165 -6.38 -23.89 -17.26
CA VAL A 165 -5.32 -23.08 -16.69
C VAL A 165 -5.51 -23.03 -15.18
N VAL A 166 -4.41 -23.08 -14.43
CA VAL A 166 -4.42 -22.92 -12.97
C VAL A 166 -3.11 -22.29 -12.50
N ASN A 167 -3.17 -21.33 -11.57
CA ASN A 167 -1.98 -20.87 -10.86
C ASN A 167 -1.76 -21.70 -9.60
N HIS A 168 -0.65 -22.45 -9.51
CA HIS A 168 -0.33 -23.22 -8.30
C HIS A 168 0.31 -22.39 -7.18
N LYS A 169 0.71 -21.16 -7.48
CA LYS A 169 1.24 -20.19 -6.52
C LYS A 169 0.39 -18.93 -6.58
N LYS A 170 0.35 -18.17 -5.50
CA LYS A 170 -0.22 -16.81 -5.51
C LYS A 170 0.57 -15.90 -6.46
N CYS A 171 -0.12 -14.94 -7.07
CA CYS A 171 0.54 -13.80 -7.72
C CYS A 171 0.89 -12.76 -6.64
N THR A 172 2.04 -12.12 -6.80
CA THR A 172 2.60 -11.20 -5.79
C THR A 172 3.14 -9.92 -6.40
N ASP A 173 3.53 -9.00 -5.52
CA ASP A 173 4.24 -7.75 -5.80
C ASP A 173 3.46 -6.73 -6.66
N GLY A 174 2.17 -6.96 -6.88
CA GLY A 174 1.27 -5.91 -7.32
C GLY A 174 1.09 -4.90 -6.19
N ALA A 175 1.28 -3.63 -6.48
CA ALA A 175 1.19 -2.56 -5.49
C ALA A 175 0.44 -1.38 -6.10
N ASP A 176 -0.41 -0.73 -5.30
CA ASP A 176 -1.09 0.50 -5.70
C ASP A 176 -0.09 1.67 -5.79
N GLU A 177 -0.51 2.74 -6.46
CA GLU A 177 0.25 4.00 -6.43
C GLU A 177 0.38 4.50 -4.98
N GLU A 178 1.54 5.07 -4.66
CA GLU A 178 1.81 5.60 -3.32
C GLU A 178 0.80 6.69 -2.94
N THR A 179 0.21 6.58 -1.75
CA THR A 179 -0.74 7.56 -1.22
C THR A 179 -0.03 8.85 -0.80
N ASP A 180 -0.79 9.96 -0.74
CA ASP A 180 -0.25 11.26 -0.31
C ASP A 180 0.40 11.20 1.08
N ASP A 181 -0.24 10.52 2.04
CA ASP A 181 0.29 10.35 3.39
C ASP A 181 1.63 9.59 3.40
N ALA A 182 1.75 8.54 2.57
CA ALA A 182 2.97 7.75 2.47
C ALA A 182 4.10 8.55 1.79
N LEU A 183 3.79 9.28 0.72
CA LEU A 183 4.72 10.17 0.05
C LEU A 183 5.22 11.29 0.98
N LEU A 184 4.30 11.93 1.71
CA LEU A 184 4.64 12.96 2.70
C LEU A 184 5.53 12.38 3.79
N ALA A 185 5.22 11.18 4.32
CA ALA A 185 6.06 10.53 5.31
C ALA A 185 7.49 10.27 4.80
N ARG A 186 7.64 9.85 3.53
CA ARG A 186 8.94 9.66 2.87
C ARG A 186 9.68 10.98 2.66
N LEU A 187 9.00 12.03 2.20
CA LEU A 187 9.57 13.37 2.07
C LEU A 187 10.05 13.92 3.41
N LEU A 188 9.23 13.83 4.46
CA LEU A 188 9.59 14.27 5.80
C LEU A 188 10.75 13.45 6.37
N PHE A 189 10.79 12.13 6.12
CA PHE A 189 11.94 11.30 6.46
C PHE A 189 13.21 11.80 5.77
N ARG A 190 13.13 12.05 4.46
CA ARG A 190 14.25 12.54 3.64
C ARG A 190 14.82 13.86 4.17
N VAL A 191 13.94 14.80 4.52
CA VAL A 191 14.33 16.15 4.94
C VAL A 191 14.77 16.22 6.41
N ARG A 192 14.11 15.46 7.30
CA ARG A 192 14.32 15.56 8.76
C ARG A 192 15.37 14.60 9.30
N GLN A 193 15.65 13.49 8.60
CA GLN A 193 16.64 12.52 9.05
C GLN A 193 18.00 12.78 8.42
N PRO A 194 19.10 12.54 9.16
CA PRO A 194 20.42 12.57 8.57
C PRO A 194 20.53 11.38 7.61
N ILE A 195 20.48 11.65 6.31
CA ILE A 195 20.68 10.67 5.24
C ILE A 195 21.95 11.03 4.50
N THR A 196 23.08 10.56 5.03
CA THR A 196 24.40 10.92 4.52
C THR A 196 25.36 9.74 4.62
N SER A 197 26.34 9.72 3.71
CA SER A 197 27.54 8.86 3.78
C SER A 197 27.29 7.36 3.99
N GLY A 198 26.16 6.83 3.51
CA GLY A 198 25.84 5.41 3.61
C GLY A 198 25.51 4.95 5.04
N ASN A 199 24.90 5.82 5.85
CA ASN A 199 24.34 5.41 7.13
C ASN A 199 23.07 4.55 6.96
N ALA A 200 22.55 3.98 8.05
CA ALA A 200 21.37 3.11 8.01
C ALA A 200 20.14 3.77 7.37
N ASN A 201 19.94 5.08 7.58
CA ASN A 201 18.84 5.83 6.98
C ASN A 201 19.01 5.99 5.46
N HIS A 202 20.25 6.05 4.95
CA HIS A 202 20.53 6.12 3.51
C HIS A 202 20.15 4.82 2.80
N TYR A 203 20.51 3.67 3.37
CA TYR A 203 20.07 2.38 2.84
C TYR A 203 18.55 2.20 2.92
N ARG A 204 17.92 2.74 3.98
CA ARG A 204 16.46 2.75 4.09
C ARG A 204 15.83 3.59 2.98
N ASP A 205 16.33 4.79 2.76
CA ASP A 205 15.88 5.71 1.71
C ASP A 205 15.98 5.05 0.32
N TRP A 206 17.12 4.43 0.01
CA TRP A 206 17.32 3.72 -1.26
C TRP A 206 16.40 2.51 -1.43
N ALA A 207 16.24 1.69 -0.39
CA ALA A 207 15.31 0.56 -0.47
C ALA A 207 13.87 1.03 -0.62
N MET A 208 13.50 2.11 0.08
CA MET A 208 12.18 2.70 0.00
C MET A 208 11.96 3.52 -1.27
N SER A 209 12.94 3.77 -2.14
CA SER A 209 12.70 4.44 -3.43
C SER A 209 12.26 3.49 -4.55
N VAL A 210 12.41 2.19 -4.37
CA VAL A 210 11.98 1.18 -5.34
C VAL A 210 10.47 0.96 -5.26
N ASP A 211 9.82 0.89 -6.43
CA ASP A 211 8.40 0.63 -6.55
C ASP A 211 8.04 -0.75 -5.99
N GLY A 212 6.86 -0.89 -5.37
CA GLY A 212 6.45 -2.15 -4.73
C GLY A 212 7.02 -2.42 -3.33
N VAL A 213 8.07 -1.73 -2.90
CA VAL A 213 8.58 -1.82 -1.51
C VAL A 213 7.69 -1.02 -0.57
N GLY A 214 7.06 -1.67 0.42
CA GLY A 214 6.23 -1.00 1.43
C GLY A 214 7.05 -0.48 2.61
N ASN A 215 7.97 -1.30 3.09
CA ASN A 215 8.81 -0.97 4.24
C ASN A 215 10.13 -1.75 4.19
N CYS A 216 11.10 -1.31 4.98
CA CYS A 216 12.35 -2.03 5.12
C CYS A 216 12.97 -1.87 6.51
N LYS A 217 13.90 -2.76 6.85
CA LYS A 217 14.76 -2.69 8.03
C LYS A 217 16.21 -2.80 7.58
N VAL A 218 17.06 -1.93 8.12
CA VAL A 218 18.50 -1.95 7.83
C VAL A 218 19.24 -2.42 9.08
N ILE A 219 20.01 -3.50 8.95
CA ILE A 219 20.84 -4.07 9.99
C ILE A 219 22.30 -3.82 9.63
N PRO A 220 22.98 -2.87 10.29
CA PRO A 220 24.39 -2.62 10.06
C PRO A 220 25.26 -3.73 10.67
N LEU A 221 26.41 -3.99 10.05
CA LEU A 221 27.46 -4.89 10.56
C LEU A 221 26.97 -6.32 10.87
N TRP A 222 25.92 -6.77 10.18
CA TRP A 222 25.23 -8.03 10.47
C TRP A 222 26.15 -9.27 10.34
N GLN A 223 27.15 -9.21 9.46
CA GLN A 223 28.16 -10.24 9.25
C GLN A 223 29.58 -9.63 9.32
N GLY A 224 29.78 -8.74 10.30
CA GLY A 224 31.07 -8.09 10.53
C GLY A 224 31.27 -6.80 9.73
N ASN A 225 32.52 -6.32 9.71
CA ASN A 225 32.82 -4.98 9.22
C ASN A 225 32.51 -4.82 7.72
N GLY A 226 31.93 -3.68 7.36
CA GLY A 226 31.57 -3.38 5.97
C GLY A 226 30.33 -4.10 5.45
N THR A 227 29.58 -4.85 6.28
CA THR A 227 28.37 -5.54 5.85
C THR A 227 27.10 -4.79 6.22
N VAL A 228 26.11 -4.77 5.33
CA VAL A 228 24.78 -4.17 5.55
C VAL A 228 23.72 -5.15 5.07
N LYS A 229 22.75 -5.45 5.92
CA LYS A 229 21.58 -6.25 5.53
C LYS A 229 20.36 -5.35 5.44
N VAL A 230 19.66 -5.43 4.32
CA VAL A 230 18.41 -4.71 4.08
C VAL A 230 17.30 -5.74 3.95
N ILE A 231 16.36 -5.72 4.87
CA ILE A 231 15.20 -6.61 4.89
C ILE A 231 14.03 -5.81 4.35
N ILE A 232 13.45 -6.23 3.23
CA ILE A 232 12.33 -5.53 2.57
C ILE A 232 11.02 -6.32 2.71
N VAL A 233 9.90 -5.60 2.65
CA VAL A 233 8.55 -6.17 2.50
C VAL A 233 7.81 -5.42 1.39
N THR A 234 6.82 -6.08 0.80
CA THR A 234 5.96 -5.47 -0.23
C THR A 234 5.09 -4.34 0.36
N ALA A 235 4.41 -3.58 -0.49
CA ALA A 235 3.44 -2.56 -0.09
C ALA A 235 2.36 -3.10 0.88
N GLU A 236 1.99 -4.36 0.73
CA GLU A 236 0.99 -5.07 1.55
C GLU A 236 1.59 -5.64 2.85
N ASN A 237 2.86 -5.33 3.16
CA ASN A 237 3.64 -5.91 4.24
C ASN A 237 3.72 -7.44 4.17
N GLU A 238 3.94 -7.99 2.98
CA GLU A 238 4.20 -9.41 2.78
C GLU A 238 5.66 -9.67 2.40
N SER A 239 6.04 -10.94 2.36
CA SER A 239 7.32 -11.35 1.80
C SER A 239 7.39 -10.98 0.31
N ALA A 240 8.45 -10.29 -0.08
CA ALA A 240 8.75 -9.92 -1.46
C ALA A 240 9.26 -11.12 -2.27
N SER A 241 9.02 -11.10 -3.58
CA SER A 241 9.58 -12.06 -4.54
C SER A 241 11.08 -11.88 -4.78
N ALA A 242 11.70 -12.87 -5.44
CA ALA A 242 13.11 -12.81 -5.80
C ALA A 242 13.40 -11.66 -6.79
N GLU A 243 12.45 -11.36 -7.67
CA GLU A 243 12.52 -10.28 -8.63
C GLU A 243 12.59 -8.93 -7.94
N LEU A 244 11.70 -8.66 -6.98
CA LEU A 244 11.71 -7.41 -6.22
C LEU A 244 12.96 -7.29 -5.34
N ILE A 245 13.43 -8.39 -4.75
CA ILE A 245 14.69 -8.43 -4.00
C ILE A 245 15.87 -8.04 -4.90
N GLN A 246 15.92 -8.58 -6.11
CA GLN A 246 16.98 -8.30 -7.07
C GLN A 246 16.94 -6.84 -7.55
N GLU A 247 15.75 -6.30 -7.83
CA GLU A 247 15.56 -4.91 -8.24
C GLU A 247 16.06 -3.94 -7.16
N VAL A 248 15.72 -4.20 -5.90
CA VAL A 248 16.24 -3.42 -4.76
C VAL A 248 17.74 -3.57 -4.61
N TYR A 249 18.27 -4.78 -4.77
CA TYR A 249 19.71 -5.03 -4.71
C TYR A 249 20.46 -4.23 -5.78
N ASP A 250 20.03 -4.30 -7.04
CA ASP A 250 20.67 -3.62 -8.17
C ASP A 250 20.64 -2.10 -7.99
N TYR A 251 19.53 -1.57 -7.49
CA TYR A 251 19.42 -0.14 -7.20
C TYR A 251 20.40 0.28 -6.10
N ILE A 252 20.44 -0.42 -4.96
CA ILE A 252 21.37 -0.10 -3.86
C ILE A 252 22.82 -0.28 -4.30
N GLU A 253 23.12 -1.30 -5.10
CA GLU A 253 24.45 -1.55 -5.65
C GLU A 253 24.94 -0.36 -6.50
N SER A 254 24.04 0.30 -7.24
CA SER A 254 24.37 1.50 -8.01
C SER A 254 24.70 2.74 -7.16
N GLN A 255 24.20 2.80 -5.93
CA GLN A 255 24.28 3.99 -5.07
C GLN A 255 25.26 3.85 -3.89
N ARG A 256 25.54 2.62 -3.45
CA ARG A 256 26.28 2.39 -2.20
C ARG A 256 27.72 2.92 -2.25
N PRO A 257 28.29 3.31 -1.10
CA PRO A 257 29.69 3.69 -1.04
C PRO A 257 30.60 2.50 -1.33
N ILE A 258 31.79 2.79 -1.86
CA ILE A 258 32.83 1.80 -2.11
C ILE A 258 33.19 1.08 -0.80
N GLY A 259 33.21 -0.26 -0.84
CA GLY A 259 33.63 -1.11 0.29
C GLY A 259 32.52 -1.65 1.18
N ALA A 260 31.25 -1.27 0.97
CA ALA A 260 30.12 -1.82 1.72
C ALA A 260 29.49 -3.02 1.02
N THR A 261 29.49 -4.21 1.60
CA THR A 261 28.80 -5.40 1.06
C THR A 261 27.34 -5.41 1.50
N VAL A 262 26.42 -5.26 0.55
CA VAL A 262 24.97 -5.26 0.80
C VAL A 262 24.39 -6.65 0.59
N THR A 263 23.44 -7.01 1.45
CA THR A 263 22.60 -8.20 1.31
C THR A 263 21.15 -7.77 1.43
N VAL A 264 20.38 -7.93 0.35
CA VAL A 264 18.93 -7.68 0.37
C VAL A 264 18.21 -9.00 0.54
N VAL A 265 17.28 -9.07 1.50
CA VAL A 265 16.45 -10.25 1.75
C VAL A 265 15.01 -9.83 2.03
N SER A 266 14.09 -10.77 1.90
CA SER A 266 12.72 -10.64 2.41
C SER A 266 12.54 -11.55 3.63
N PRO A 267 11.76 -11.14 4.65
CA PRO A 267 11.50 -12.00 5.80
C PRO A 267 10.69 -13.23 5.37
N ALA A 268 10.99 -14.38 5.99
CA ALA A 268 10.24 -15.61 5.80
C ALA A 268 8.92 -15.57 6.58
N PRO A 269 7.80 -16.03 5.99
CA PRO A 269 6.53 -16.06 6.70
C PRO A 269 6.57 -17.10 7.84
N LEU A 270 6.23 -16.67 9.05
CA LEU A 270 6.05 -17.54 10.21
C LEU A 270 4.55 -17.70 10.49
N SER A 271 4.03 -18.91 10.27
CA SER A 271 2.63 -19.23 10.58
C SER A 271 2.39 -19.14 12.08
N ILE A 272 1.41 -18.32 12.47
CA ILE A 272 0.91 -18.23 13.83
C ILE A 272 -0.45 -18.92 13.87
N ASP A 273 -0.47 -20.11 14.46
CA ASP A 273 -1.68 -20.88 14.67
C ASP A 273 -2.34 -20.44 15.98
N LEU A 274 -3.63 -20.17 15.93
CA LEU A 274 -4.42 -19.76 17.08
C LEU A 274 -5.39 -20.87 17.47
N THR A 275 -5.33 -21.30 18.73
CA THR A 275 -6.33 -22.20 19.31
C THR A 275 -6.94 -21.53 20.53
N ALA A 276 -8.27 -21.47 20.60
CA ALA A 276 -8.97 -20.93 21.75
C ALA A 276 -10.32 -21.62 21.95
N ASP A 277 -10.73 -21.69 23.21
CA ASP A 277 -12.08 -22.04 23.60
C ASP A 277 -12.89 -20.73 23.68
N VAL A 278 -14.02 -20.64 22.99
CA VAL A 278 -14.78 -19.38 22.85
C VAL A 278 -16.23 -19.54 23.27
N TYR A 279 -16.76 -18.51 23.91
CA TYR A 279 -18.16 -18.39 24.28
C TYR A 279 -18.88 -17.50 23.26
N GLY A 280 -20.07 -17.95 22.80
CA GLY A 280 -20.89 -17.23 21.84
C GLY A 280 -20.94 -17.90 20.46
N THR A 281 -21.02 -17.11 19.39
CA THR A 281 -21.01 -17.59 18.00
C THR A 281 -19.63 -17.34 17.40
N ALA A 282 -18.90 -18.42 17.13
CA ALA A 282 -17.55 -18.36 16.61
C ALA A 282 -17.52 -18.56 15.09
N SER A 283 -16.94 -17.61 14.36
CA SER A 283 -16.56 -17.79 12.95
C SER A 283 -15.03 -17.85 12.85
N PRO A 284 -14.42 -19.04 12.65
CA PRO A 284 -12.98 -19.17 12.46
C PRO A 284 -12.45 -18.31 11.31
N ASP A 285 -13.24 -18.14 10.24
CA ASP A 285 -12.87 -17.32 9.09
C ASP A 285 -12.82 -15.82 9.44
N ALA A 286 -13.78 -15.33 10.24
CA ALA A 286 -13.77 -13.94 10.71
C ALA A 286 -12.56 -13.67 11.61
N VAL A 287 -12.22 -14.61 12.51
CA VAL A 287 -11.00 -14.51 13.34
C VAL A 287 -9.75 -14.51 12.48
N LYS A 288 -9.66 -15.43 11.50
CA LYS A 288 -8.52 -15.50 10.59
C LYS A 288 -8.36 -14.22 9.78
N ALA A 289 -9.46 -13.63 9.30
CA ALA A 289 -9.44 -12.36 8.57
C ALA A 289 -8.97 -11.20 9.46
N ALA A 290 -9.50 -11.07 10.67
CA ALA A 290 -9.09 -10.05 11.63
C ALA A 290 -7.62 -10.19 12.03
N MET A 291 -7.16 -11.43 12.25
CA MET A 291 -5.76 -11.73 12.56
C MET A 291 -4.84 -11.39 11.40
N THR A 292 -5.24 -11.72 10.17
CA THR A 292 -4.49 -11.37 8.96
C THR A 292 -4.36 -9.85 8.84
N ALA A 293 -5.45 -9.10 9.03
CA ALA A 293 -5.42 -7.64 8.97
C ALA A 293 -4.49 -7.03 10.03
N TYR A 294 -4.57 -7.50 11.27
CA TYR A 294 -3.72 -7.03 12.37
C TYR A 294 -2.23 -7.32 12.12
N LEU A 295 -1.90 -8.55 11.70
CA LEU A 295 -0.53 -8.95 11.44
C LEU A 295 0.05 -8.27 10.20
N LYS A 296 -0.75 -7.99 9.16
CA LYS A 296 -0.30 -7.17 8.02
C LYS A 296 0.07 -5.75 8.44
N GLN A 297 -0.72 -5.14 9.33
CA GLN A 297 -0.48 -3.75 9.75
C GLN A 297 0.71 -3.61 10.70
N THR A 298 0.95 -4.58 11.57
CA THR A 298 1.91 -4.44 12.68
C THR A 298 3.06 -5.46 12.64
N GLY A 299 2.91 -6.56 11.92
CA GLY A 299 3.83 -7.70 11.97
C GLY A 299 5.26 -7.35 11.61
N PHE A 300 5.48 -6.40 10.69
CA PHE A 300 6.82 -6.00 10.32
C PHE A 300 7.53 -5.20 11.40
N THR A 301 6.84 -4.47 12.28
CA THR A 301 7.47 -3.66 13.34
C THR A 301 7.60 -4.41 14.67
N LEU A 302 6.86 -5.50 14.84
CA LEU A 302 6.87 -6.31 16.06
C LEU A 302 8.16 -7.13 16.20
N SER A 303 8.61 -7.30 17.45
CA SER A 303 9.63 -8.29 17.84
C SER A 303 9.01 -9.58 18.39
N TYR A 304 7.72 -9.57 18.74
CA TYR A 304 6.97 -10.75 19.16
C TYR A 304 5.47 -10.57 18.89
N VAL A 305 4.77 -11.68 18.72
CA VAL A 305 3.30 -11.73 18.69
C VAL A 305 2.79 -11.94 20.12
N SER A 306 2.07 -10.94 20.63
CA SER A 306 1.53 -10.96 21.99
C SER A 306 0.26 -11.79 22.09
N LEU A 307 0.25 -12.74 23.02
CA LEU A 307 -0.95 -13.53 23.33
C LEU A 307 -2.09 -12.62 23.81
N ALA A 308 -1.79 -11.59 24.60
CA ALA A 308 -2.79 -10.65 25.09
C ALA A 308 -3.42 -9.81 23.98
N GLN A 309 -2.64 -9.41 22.96
CA GLN A 309 -3.19 -8.67 21.81
C GLN A 309 -4.08 -9.58 20.95
N MET A 310 -3.71 -10.85 20.79
CA MET A 310 -4.57 -11.82 20.10
C MET A 310 -5.86 -12.10 20.88
N GLY A 311 -5.80 -12.14 22.22
CA GLY A 311 -6.99 -12.23 23.07
C GLY A 311 -7.91 -11.02 22.94
N LYS A 312 -7.33 -9.81 22.96
CA LYS A 312 -8.08 -8.56 22.71
C LYS A 312 -8.73 -8.58 21.32
N LEU A 313 -8.02 -9.06 20.31
CA LEU A 313 -8.53 -9.18 18.94
C LEU A 313 -9.74 -10.11 18.89
N LEU A 314 -9.70 -11.27 19.57
CA LEU A 314 -10.85 -12.19 19.66
C LEU A 314 -12.08 -11.49 20.27
N LEU A 315 -11.90 -10.75 21.37
CA LEU A 315 -12.99 -10.03 22.02
C LEU A 315 -13.56 -8.87 21.18
N SER A 316 -12.82 -8.38 20.19
CA SER A 316 -13.31 -7.34 19.28
C SER A 316 -14.23 -7.88 18.18
N ILE A 317 -14.30 -9.20 18.00
CA ILE A 317 -15.07 -9.84 16.95
C ILE A 317 -16.51 -10.03 17.42
N SER A 318 -17.44 -9.52 16.63
CA SER A 318 -18.87 -9.67 16.90
C SER A 318 -19.25 -11.14 17.01
N GLY A 319 -19.92 -11.49 18.10
CA GLY A 319 -20.37 -12.86 18.38
C GLY A 319 -19.53 -13.60 19.42
N ILE A 320 -18.27 -13.18 19.68
CA ILE A 320 -17.46 -13.74 20.76
C ILE A 320 -17.72 -12.91 22.02
N THR A 321 -18.28 -13.53 23.06
CA THR A 321 -18.54 -12.86 24.35
C THR A 321 -17.34 -12.96 25.28
N ASP A 322 -16.66 -14.11 25.30
CA ASP A 322 -15.46 -14.35 26.08
C ASP A 322 -14.64 -15.51 25.49
N TYR A 323 -13.41 -15.72 25.96
CA TYR A 323 -12.55 -16.83 25.56
C TYR A 323 -11.80 -17.45 26.75
N LYS A 324 -11.38 -18.70 26.58
CA LYS A 324 -10.55 -19.46 27.51
C LYS A 324 -9.46 -20.21 26.75
N ASP A 325 -8.39 -20.56 27.47
CA ASP A 325 -7.33 -21.47 26.99
C ASP A 325 -6.71 -21.08 25.63
N LEU A 326 -6.58 -19.76 25.39
CA LEU A 326 -5.93 -19.21 24.21
C LEU A 326 -4.46 -19.65 24.14
N LYS A 327 -4.09 -20.21 22.99
CA LYS A 327 -2.74 -20.69 22.68
C LYS A 327 -2.32 -20.18 21.30
N LEU A 328 -1.06 -19.77 21.21
CA LEU A 328 -0.36 -19.47 19.96
C LEU A 328 0.67 -20.57 19.70
N ASN A 329 0.64 -21.18 18.51
CA ASN A 329 1.50 -22.32 18.14
C ASN A 329 1.49 -23.43 19.21
N GLY A 330 0.32 -23.67 19.82
CA GLY A 330 0.11 -24.68 20.87
C GLY A 330 0.57 -24.27 22.28
N LYS A 331 1.11 -23.08 22.49
CA LYS A 331 1.58 -22.58 23.81
C LYS A 331 0.78 -21.36 24.27
N ALA A 332 0.50 -21.29 25.57
CA ALA A 332 -0.08 -20.09 26.20
C ALA A 332 1.03 -19.05 26.49
N ALA A 333 1.79 -18.66 25.46
CA ALA A 333 2.89 -17.71 25.57
C ALA A 333 2.99 -16.84 24.30
N ASN A 334 3.75 -15.74 24.41
CA ASN A 334 4.10 -14.93 23.25
C ASN A 334 4.98 -15.72 22.28
N VAL A 335 4.89 -15.40 21.00
CA VAL A 335 5.75 -15.96 19.96
C VAL A 335 6.78 -14.92 19.57
N GLU A 336 8.04 -15.15 19.92
CA GLU A 336 9.16 -14.29 19.53
C GLU A 336 9.38 -14.33 18.01
N LEU A 337 9.73 -13.18 17.43
CA LEU A 337 10.01 -13.00 16.02
C LEU A 337 11.46 -12.57 15.84
N THR A 338 12.16 -13.21 14.92
CA THR A 338 13.44 -12.68 14.44
C THR A 338 13.22 -11.56 13.42
N ASN A 339 14.24 -10.75 13.16
CA ASN A 339 14.16 -9.70 12.14
C ASN A 339 13.89 -10.25 10.72
N GLU A 340 14.19 -11.53 10.49
CA GLU A 340 13.99 -12.22 9.21
C GLU A 340 12.68 -13.03 9.18
N GLN A 341 11.79 -12.83 10.14
CA GLN A 341 10.48 -13.47 10.19
C GLN A 341 9.36 -12.43 10.16
N ILE A 342 8.30 -12.74 9.42
CA ILE A 342 7.07 -11.96 9.42
C ILE A 342 5.90 -12.85 9.83
N PRO A 343 5.11 -12.49 10.85
CA PRO A 343 4.02 -13.34 11.31
C PRO A 343 2.88 -13.32 10.29
N VAL A 344 2.40 -14.50 9.91
CA VAL A 344 1.23 -14.67 9.05
C VAL A 344 0.17 -15.49 9.77
N ALA A 345 -1.10 -15.20 9.49
CA ALA A 345 -2.21 -15.91 10.10
C ALA A 345 -2.22 -17.38 9.64
N GLY A 346 -2.03 -18.30 10.58
CA GLY A 346 -2.00 -19.72 10.34
C GLY A 346 -3.38 -20.36 10.45
N LYS A 347 -3.40 -21.56 11.05
CA LYS A 347 -4.62 -22.29 11.35
C LYS A 347 -5.32 -21.68 12.56
N VAL A 348 -6.61 -21.38 12.42
CA VAL A 348 -7.47 -20.95 13.53
C VAL A 348 -8.39 -22.10 13.92
N VAL A 349 -8.30 -22.53 15.17
CA VAL A 349 -9.15 -23.59 15.75
C VAL A 349 -9.89 -23.02 16.94
N LEU A 350 -11.22 -22.95 16.84
CA LEU A 350 -12.08 -22.44 17.88
C LEU A 350 -12.97 -23.57 18.39
N ASN A 351 -12.91 -23.85 19.68
CA ASN A 351 -13.85 -24.78 20.31
C ASN A 351 -14.96 -23.98 20.99
N LEU A 352 -16.21 -24.26 20.61
CA LEU A 352 -17.37 -23.63 21.25
C LEU A 352 -17.60 -24.26 22.62
N VAL A 353 -17.59 -23.44 23.65
CA VAL A 353 -17.91 -23.86 25.02
C VAL A 353 -19.28 -23.32 25.38
N SER A 354 -20.20 -24.22 25.76
CA SER A 354 -21.48 -23.81 26.37
C SER A 354 -21.20 -23.26 27.77
N GLN A 355 -21.84 -22.14 28.11
CA GLN A 355 -21.77 -21.54 29.45
C GLN A 355 -22.04 -22.55 30.57
#